data_AF-A0A2A4G4P5-F1
#
_entry.id   AF-A0A2A4G4P5-F1
#
_cell.length_a   1.000
_cell.length_b   1.000
_cell.length_c   1.000
_cell.angle_alpha   90.00
_cell.angle_beta   90.00
_cell.angle_gamma   90.00
#
_symmetry.space_group_name_H-M   'P 1'
#
loop_
_entity.id
_entity.type
_entity.pdbx_description
1 polymer ?
#
loop_
_entity_poly.entity_id
_entity_poly.type
_entity_poly.pdbx_seq_one_letter_code
_entity_poly.pdbx_strand_id
1 'polypeptide(L)'
;MMRIVYIVLRLILGGMMLYGGVQKFQKPIPTPVEVVEKAEQFKAPEKEETLQKILYISGSKQTGYFWQVLGICELLFGLLLVLQKPGFIGAVFLLPITLHIFLFHLFLEADEVGELIQTGALFLINIALVLKEKEKWKQLLWLPI
;
A
#
# COMPACT_ATOMS: atom_id res chain seq x y z
N MET A 1 -6.20 -11.19 -26.08
CA MET A 1 -5.19 -11.50 -25.05
C MET A 1 -4.92 -10.34 -24.09
N MET A 2 -4.42 -9.18 -24.55
CA MET A 2 -4.01 -8.07 -23.66
C MET A 2 -5.12 -7.54 -22.74
N ARG A 3 -6.38 -7.48 -23.20
CA ARG A 3 -7.50 -7.00 -22.36
C ARG A 3 -7.72 -7.84 -21.11
N ILE A 4 -7.58 -9.17 -21.23
CA ILE A 4 -7.78 -10.11 -20.11
C ILE A 4 -6.65 -9.96 -19.09
N VAL A 5 -5.39 -9.83 -19.56
CA VAL A 5 -4.23 -9.60 -18.68
C VAL A 5 -4.47 -8.41 -17.77
N TYR A 6 -4.89 -7.26 -18.31
CA TYR A 6 -5.14 -6.08 -17.47
C TYR A 6 -6.34 -6.22 -16.54
N ILE A 7 -7.36 -7.02 -16.88
CA ILE A 7 -8.45 -7.32 -15.95
C ILE A 7 -7.91 -8.14 -14.79
N VAL A 8 -7.11 -9.18 -15.06
CA VAL A 8 -6.48 -10.01 -14.04
C VAL A 8 -5.58 -9.16 -13.14
N LEU A 9 -4.74 -8.29 -13.71
CA LEU A 9 -3.88 -7.37 -12.94
C LEU A 9 -4.69 -6.44 -12.02
N ARG A 10 -5.82 -5.90 -12.51
CA ARG A 10 -6.73 -5.08 -11.69
C ARG A 10 -7.36 -5.86 -10.55
N LEU A 11 -7.74 -7.13 -10.79
CA LEU A 11 -8.32 -7.99 -9.76
C LEU A 11 -7.27 -8.39 -8.72
N ILE A 12 -6.05 -8.70 -9.12
CA ILE A 12 -4.94 -9.01 -8.19
C ILE A 12 -4.65 -7.79 -7.32
N LEU A 13 -4.35 -6.64 -7.93
CA LEU A 13 -4.00 -5.44 -7.17
C LEU A 13 -5.19 -4.96 -6.34
N GLY A 14 -6.37 -4.83 -6.95
CA GLY A 14 -7.58 -4.39 -6.27
C GLY A 14 -7.98 -5.31 -5.12
N GLY A 15 -7.93 -6.63 -5.32
CA GLY A 15 -8.21 -7.62 -4.28
C GLY A 15 -7.22 -7.54 -3.12
N MET A 16 -5.93 -7.37 -3.40
CA MET A 16 -4.91 -7.19 -2.37
C MET A 16 -5.11 -5.89 -1.57
N MET A 17 -5.47 -4.78 -2.22
CA MET A 17 -5.77 -3.53 -1.53
C MET A 17 -7.04 -3.65 -0.67
N LEU A 18 -8.07 -4.34 -1.15
CA LEU A 18 -9.27 -4.61 -0.36
C LEU A 18 -8.93 -5.44 0.89
N TYR A 19 -8.15 -6.52 0.72
CA TYR A 19 -7.71 -7.37 1.82
C TYR A 19 -6.89 -6.59 2.86
N GLY A 20 -5.83 -5.90 2.42
CA GLY A 20 -4.98 -5.09 3.30
C GLY A 20 -5.75 -3.97 3.99
N GLY A 21 -6.69 -3.34 3.30
CA GLY A 21 -7.57 -2.30 3.84
C GLY A 21 -8.47 -2.83 4.95
N VAL A 22 -9.13 -3.99 4.76
CA VAL A 22 -9.97 -4.62 5.80
C VAL A 22 -9.13 -4.98 7.03
N GLN A 23 -7.94 -5.55 6.83
CA GLN A 23 -7.06 -5.95 7.94
C GLN A 23 -6.68 -4.78 8.86
N LYS A 24 -6.61 -3.54 8.33
CA LYS A 24 -6.28 -2.36 9.13
C LYS A 24 -7.34 -1.99 10.17
N PHE A 25 -8.57 -2.49 10.05
CA PHE A 25 -9.68 -2.24 10.99
C PHE A 25 -10.00 -3.41 11.91
N GLN A 26 -9.33 -4.55 11.77
CA GLN A 26 -9.63 -5.75 12.58
C GLN A 26 -9.09 -5.68 14.01
N LYS A 27 -8.01 -4.92 14.25
CA LYS A 27 -7.38 -4.80 15.56
C LYS A 27 -7.63 -3.42 16.14
N PRO A 28 -7.89 -3.30 17.45
CA PRO A 28 -8.01 -2.01 18.11
C PRO A 28 -6.70 -1.22 17.99
N ILE A 29 -6.83 0.11 18.07
CA ILE A 29 -5.68 1.01 18.16
C ILE A 29 -5.00 0.76 19.51
N PRO A 30 -3.69 0.45 19.54
CA PRO A 30 -2.98 0.25 20.80
C PRO A 30 -2.90 1.57 21.56
N THR A 31 -3.01 1.49 22.89
CA THR A 31 -2.86 2.64 23.78
C THR A 31 -1.40 3.13 23.80
N PRO A 32 -1.15 4.40 24.18
CA PRO A 32 0.21 4.91 24.29
C PRO A 32 1.11 4.06 25.20
N VAL A 33 0.55 3.54 26.31
CA VAL A 33 1.28 2.69 27.27
C VAL A 33 1.70 1.37 26.63
N GLU A 34 0.78 0.67 25.97
CA GLU A 34 1.07 -0.61 25.28
C GLU A 34 2.13 -0.44 24.19
N VAL A 35 2.16 0.71 23.50
CA VAL A 35 3.16 0.99 22.47
C VAL A 35 4.54 1.21 23.07
N VAL A 36 4.64 1.95 24.18
CA VAL A 36 5.90 2.11 24.91
C VAL A 36 6.39 0.76 25.39
N GLU A 37 5.57 0.00 26.12
CA GLU A 37 5.92 -1.33 26.64
C GLU A 37 6.39 -2.28 25.53
N LYS A 38 5.69 -2.30 24.39
CA LYS A 38 6.10 -3.11 23.24
C LYS A 38 7.44 -2.64 22.67
N ALA A 39 7.67 -1.34 22.53
CA ALA A 39 8.93 -0.82 22.03
C ALA A 39 10.11 -1.15 22.98
N GLU A 40 9.87 -1.17 24.30
CA GLU A 40 10.92 -1.50 25.28
C GLU A 40 11.49 -2.91 25.11
N GLN A 41 10.68 -3.86 24.63
CA GLN A 41 11.09 -5.25 24.39
C GLN A 41 12.07 -5.40 23.21
N PHE A 42 12.23 -4.37 22.37
CA PHE A 42 13.05 -4.40 21.16
C PHE A 42 14.18 -3.35 21.17
N LYS A 43 14.58 -2.86 22.35
CA LYS A 43 15.66 -1.84 22.51
C LYS A 43 17.08 -2.34 22.18
N ALA A 44 17.28 -3.64 21.97
CA ALA A 44 18.59 -4.18 21.67
C ALA A 44 19.08 -3.72 20.27
N PRO A 45 20.36 -3.35 20.08
CA PRO A 45 20.87 -2.83 18.81
C PRO A 45 20.59 -3.74 17.61
N GLU A 46 20.64 -5.06 17.79
CA GLU A 46 20.36 -6.05 16.76
C GLU A 46 18.88 -6.11 16.33
N LYS A 47 17.97 -5.39 17.00
CA LYS A 47 16.54 -5.32 16.70
C LYS A 47 16.09 -3.94 16.22
N GLU A 48 17.02 -3.09 15.81
CA GLU A 48 16.72 -1.70 15.43
C GLU A 48 15.63 -1.61 14.36
N GLU A 49 15.71 -2.38 13.27
CA GLU A 49 14.71 -2.37 12.19
C GLU A 49 13.32 -2.78 12.70
N THR A 50 13.25 -3.83 13.53
CA THR A 50 12.00 -4.26 14.16
C THR A 50 11.43 -3.18 15.07
N LEU A 51 12.28 -2.50 15.84
CA LEU A 51 11.88 -1.39 16.71
C LEU A 51 11.33 -0.21 15.87
N GLN A 52 12.02 0.18 14.80
CA GLN A 52 11.59 1.24 13.89
C GLN A 52 10.22 0.90 13.26
N LYS A 53 10.03 -0.35 12.80
CA LYS A 53 8.74 -0.86 12.30
C LYS A 53 7.62 -0.75 13.33
N ILE A 54 7.88 -1.19 14.56
CA ILE A 54 6.91 -1.12 15.67
C ILE A 54 6.51 0.33 15.92
N LEU A 55 7.49 1.23 16.03
CA LEU A 55 7.24 2.65 16.30
C LEU A 55 6.48 3.32 15.15
N TYR A 56 6.85 3.02 13.90
CA TYR A 56 6.18 3.54 12.71
C TYR A 56 4.69 3.16 12.67
N ILE A 57 4.39 1.86 12.76
CA ILE A 57 3.00 1.36 12.72
C ILE A 57 2.21 1.89 13.91
N SER A 58 2.79 1.82 15.10
CA SER A 58 2.09 2.17 16.33
C SER A 58 1.83 3.67 16.43
N GLY A 59 2.81 4.51 16.07
CA GLY A 59 2.64 5.96 15.96
C GLY A 59 1.57 6.32 14.93
N SER A 60 1.62 5.69 13.75
CA SER A 60 0.59 5.86 12.71
C SER A 60 -0.83 5.55 13.21
N LYS A 61 -0.99 4.46 13.97
CA LYS A 61 -2.28 4.09 14.58
C LYS A 61 -2.71 5.07 15.67
N GLN A 62 -1.79 5.46 16.55
CA GLN A 62 -2.06 6.36 17.68
C GLN A 62 -2.51 7.76 17.24
N THR A 63 -2.13 8.22 16.04
CA THR A 63 -2.64 9.50 15.50
C THR A 63 -4.16 9.55 15.39
N GLY A 64 -4.83 8.39 15.40
CA GLY A 64 -6.29 8.30 15.33
C GLY A 64 -6.88 8.62 13.96
N TYR A 65 -6.08 8.87 12.93
CA TYR A 65 -6.59 9.08 11.57
C TYR A 65 -5.69 8.46 10.48
N PHE A 66 -4.37 8.51 10.61
CA PHE A 66 -3.47 8.18 9.49
C PHE A 66 -3.64 6.73 9.02
N TRP A 67 -3.60 5.79 9.96
CA TRP A 67 -3.78 4.35 9.67
C TRP A 67 -5.16 4.04 9.08
N GLN A 68 -6.19 4.75 9.53
CA GLN A 68 -7.56 4.58 9.07
C GLN A 68 -7.75 5.15 7.67
N VAL A 69 -7.22 6.35 7.40
CA VAL A 69 -7.25 6.97 6.07
C VAL A 69 -6.53 6.08 5.06
N LEU A 70 -5.35 5.54 5.41
CA LEU A 70 -4.66 4.57 4.57
C LEU A 70 -5.56 3.37 4.23
N GLY A 71 -6.19 2.75 5.23
CA GLY A 71 -7.11 1.64 5.02
C GLY A 71 -8.35 2.00 4.18
N ILE A 72 -8.95 3.17 4.42
CA ILE A 72 -10.10 3.66 3.63
C ILE A 72 -9.69 3.88 2.17
N CYS A 73 -8.52 4.48 1.92
CA CYS A 73 -8.03 4.69 0.56
C CYS A 73 -7.75 3.38 -0.16
N GLU A 74 -7.12 2.39 0.50
CA GLU A 74 -6.93 1.05 -0.06
C GLU A 74 -8.27 0.38 -0.41
N LEU A 75 -9.26 0.48 0.48
CA LEU A 75 -10.60 -0.07 0.24
C LEU A 75 -11.29 0.61 -0.94
N LEU A 76 -11.32 1.95 -0.93
CA LEU A 76 -12.00 2.75 -1.94
C LEU A 76 -11.38 2.53 -3.32
N PHE A 77 -10.07 2.73 -3.45
CA PHE A 77 -9.41 2.66 -4.74
C PHE A 77 -9.16 1.22 -5.21
N GLY A 78 -9.01 0.27 -4.28
CA GLY A 78 -9.05 -1.16 -4.57
C GLY A 78 -10.39 -1.59 -5.16
N LEU A 79 -11.51 -1.10 -4.60
CA LEU A 79 -12.84 -1.33 -5.15
C LEU A 79 -12.99 -0.76 -6.57
N LEU A 80 -12.48 0.46 -6.83
CA LEU A 80 -12.52 1.05 -8.17
C LEU A 80 -11.76 0.19 -9.21
N LEU A 81 -10.65 -0.43 -8.83
CA LEU A 81 -9.93 -1.38 -9.70
C LEU A 81 -10.78 -2.62 -9.99
N VAL A 82 -11.38 -3.21 -8.95
CA VAL A 82 -12.22 -4.42 -9.09
C VAL A 82 -13.43 -4.16 -9.99
N LEU A 83 -14.06 -2.99 -9.89
CA LEU A 83 -15.21 -2.58 -10.72
C LEU A 83 -14.88 -2.38 -12.20
N GLN A 84 -13.59 -2.37 -12.59
CA GLN A 84 -13.06 -2.23 -13.94
C GLN A 84 -13.30 -0.88 -14.63
N LYS A 85 -14.54 -0.36 -14.62
CA LYS A 85 -14.95 0.88 -15.29
C LYS A 85 -14.16 2.11 -14.78
N PRO A 86 -14.14 2.41 -13.47
CA PRO A 86 -13.33 3.49 -12.92
C PRO A 86 -11.86 3.08 -12.64
N GLY A 87 -11.38 1.97 -13.20
CA GLY A 87 -10.10 1.38 -12.82
C GLY A 87 -8.88 2.26 -13.06
N PHE A 88 -8.93 3.21 -14.00
CA PHE A 88 -7.84 4.19 -14.19
C PHE A 88 -7.70 5.12 -12.98
N ILE A 89 -8.82 5.63 -12.47
CA ILE A 89 -8.84 6.49 -11.27
C ILE A 89 -8.28 5.70 -10.08
N GLY A 90 -8.76 4.47 -9.89
CA GLY A 90 -8.23 3.58 -8.84
C GLY A 90 -6.72 3.38 -8.94
N ALA A 91 -6.19 3.07 -10.12
CA ALA A 91 -4.76 2.87 -10.33
C ALA A 91 -3.91 4.12 -10.00
N VAL A 92 -4.35 5.30 -10.47
CA VAL A 92 -3.63 6.57 -10.23
C VAL A 92 -3.58 6.89 -8.74
N PHE A 93 -4.71 6.81 -8.03
CA PHE A 93 -4.74 7.09 -6.59
C PHE A 93 -4.03 6.03 -5.75
N LEU A 94 -4.01 4.77 -6.20
CA LEU A 94 -3.20 3.74 -5.57
C LEU A 94 -1.70 3.89 -5.82
N LEU A 95 -1.26 4.67 -6.82
CA LEU A 95 0.15 4.77 -7.16
C LEU A 95 1.02 5.26 -5.99
N PRO A 96 0.72 6.41 -5.34
CA PRO A 96 1.47 6.82 -4.15
C PRO A 96 1.31 5.84 -2.97
N ILE A 97 0.18 5.15 -2.86
CA ILE A 97 -0.10 4.19 -1.78
C ILE A 97 0.76 2.93 -1.94
N THR A 98 0.74 2.32 -3.12
CA THR A 98 1.56 1.13 -3.46
C THR A 98 3.06 1.43 -3.43
N LEU A 99 3.47 2.63 -3.85
CA LEU A 99 4.84 3.11 -3.65
C LEU A 99 5.18 3.12 -2.16
N HIS A 100 4.35 3.77 -1.34
CA HIS A 100 4.59 3.87 0.09
C HIS A 100 4.63 2.51 0.79
N ILE A 101 3.73 1.59 0.44
CA ILE A 101 3.74 0.21 0.95
C ILE A 101 5.04 -0.51 0.57
N PHE A 102 5.50 -0.38 -0.68
CA PHE A 102 6.77 -0.96 -1.10
C PHE A 102 7.95 -0.34 -0.33
N LEU A 103 8.00 0.99 -0.20
CA LEU A 103 9.06 1.67 0.56
C LEU A 103 9.05 1.29 2.04
N PHE A 104 7.88 1.07 2.63
CA PHE A 104 7.77 0.57 3.99
C PHE A 104 8.48 -0.78 4.14
N HIS A 105 8.23 -1.76 3.26
CA HIS A 105 8.91 -3.05 3.35
C HIS A 105 10.40 -2.94 2.97
N LEU A 106 10.74 -2.07 2.01
CA LEU A 106 12.13 -1.87 1.60
C LEU A 106 13.02 -1.28 2.71
N PHE A 107 12.47 -0.39 3.55
CA PHE A 107 13.25 0.32 4.56
C PHE A 107 13.03 -0.17 6.00
N LEU A 108 11.88 -0.76 6.31
CA LEU A 108 11.51 -1.16 7.68
C LEU A 108 11.30 -2.68 7.84
N GLU A 109 11.37 -3.45 6.75
CA GLU A 109 11.08 -4.89 6.74
C GLU A 109 11.82 -5.62 5.59
N ALA A 110 13.06 -5.21 5.33
CA ALA A 110 13.84 -5.70 4.18
C ALA A 110 14.27 -7.15 4.32
N ASP A 111 14.33 -7.64 5.57
CA ASP A 111 14.60 -9.01 5.96
C ASP A 111 13.45 -9.97 5.57
N GLU A 112 12.22 -9.48 5.51
CA GLU A 112 11.05 -10.24 5.03
C GLU A 112 10.99 -10.22 3.49
N VAL A 113 11.94 -10.92 2.86
CA VAL A 113 12.11 -10.96 1.39
C VAL A 113 10.81 -11.31 0.65
N GLY A 114 9.96 -12.17 1.23
CA GLY A 114 8.67 -12.54 0.66
C GLY A 114 7.72 -11.35 0.50
N GLU A 115 7.56 -10.55 1.56
CA GLU A 115 6.69 -9.38 1.55
C GLU A 115 7.28 -8.25 0.70
N LEU A 116 8.61 -8.09 0.71
CA LEU A 116 9.30 -7.13 -0.14
C LEU A 116 9.07 -7.41 -1.64
N ILE A 117 9.22 -8.68 -2.06
CA ILE A 117 8.95 -9.08 -3.45
C ILE A 117 7.47 -8.88 -3.80
N GLN A 118 6.57 -9.27 -2.91
CA GLN A 118 5.13 -9.14 -3.13
C GLN A 118 4.73 -7.68 -3.32
N THR A 119 5.15 -6.79 -2.43
CA THR A 119 4.79 -5.37 -2.49
C THR A 119 5.48 -4.65 -3.65
N GLY A 120 6.72 -5.03 -3.98
CA GLY A 120 7.38 -4.60 -5.21
C GLY A 120 6.63 -5.01 -6.47
N ALA A 121 6.15 -6.25 -6.55
CA ALA A 121 5.34 -6.74 -7.66
C ALA A 121 4.01 -5.98 -7.77
N LEU A 122 3.31 -5.73 -6.65
CA LEU A 122 2.08 -4.95 -6.63
C LEU A 122 2.29 -3.50 -7.11
N PHE A 123 3.41 -2.88 -6.71
CA PHE A 123 3.77 -1.55 -7.19
C PHE A 123 4.05 -1.54 -8.70
N LEU A 124 4.79 -2.52 -9.23
CA LEU A 124 5.03 -2.66 -10.66
C LEU A 124 3.74 -2.92 -11.45
N ILE A 125 2.82 -3.73 -10.92
CA ILE A 125 1.49 -3.93 -11.51
C ILE A 125 0.75 -2.59 -11.59
N ASN A 126 0.80 -1.79 -10.52
CA ASN A 126 0.11 -0.51 -10.51
C ASN A 126 0.70 0.48 -11.53
N ILE A 127 2.03 0.55 -11.64
CA ILE A 127 2.71 1.33 -12.69
C ILE A 127 2.22 0.87 -14.07
N ALA A 128 2.21 -0.44 -14.34
CA ALA A 128 1.76 -0.98 -15.63
C ALA A 128 0.30 -0.60 -15.94
N LEU A 129 -0.58 -0.59 -14.92
CA LEU A 129 -1.98 -0.18 -15.07
C LEU A 129 -2.14 1.32 -15.38
N VAL A 130 -1.32 2.18 -14.78
CA VAL A 130 -1.31 3.63 -15.07
C VAL A 130 -0.74 3.89 -16.47
N LEU A 131 0.38 3.26 -16.82
CA LEU A 131 1.04 3.41 -18.13
C LEU A 131 0.18 2.88 -19.29
N LYS A 132 -0.61 1.84 -19.07
CA LYS A 132 -1.57 1.33 -20.06
C LYS A 132 -2.53 2.43 -20.55
N GLU A 133 -2.92 3.33 -19.65
CA GLU A 133 -3.88 4.40 -19.93
C GLU A 133 -3.17 5.73 -20.26
N LYS A 134 -1.90 5.67 -20.74
CA LYS A 134 -1.06 6.85 -21.06
C LYS A 134 -1.76 7.92 -21.89
N GLU A 135 -2.58 7.51 -22.86
CA GLU A 135 -3.30 8.46 -23.73
C GLU A 135 -4.25 9.38 -22.94
N LYS A 136 -4.71 8.96 -21.75
CA LYS A 136 -5.59 9.76 -20.88
C LYS A 136 -4.86 10.83 -20.06
N TRP A 137 -3.56 10.68 -19.84
CA TRP A 137 -2.81 11.58 -18.97
C TRP A 137 -1.56 12.19 -19.62
N LYS A 138 -1.17 11.76 -20.82
CA LYS A 138 0.01 12.32 -21.54
C LYS A 138 -0.04 13.84 -21.70
N GLN A 139 -1.24 14.40 -21.81
CA GLN A 139 -1.48 15.85 -21.90
C GLN A 139 -1.11 16.60 -20.62
N LEU A 140 -1.18 15.94 -19.46
CA LEU A 140 -0.78 16.52 -18.17
C LEU A 140 0.74 16.71 -18.05
N LEU A 141 1.53 16.01 -18.89
CA LEU A 141 2.99 16.07 -18.89
C LEU A 141 3.57 16.80 -20.11
N TRP A 142 2.75 17.56 -20.84
CA TRP A 142 3.18 18.30 -22.05
C TRP A 142 3.87 17.42 -23.12
N LEU A 143 3.51 16.14 -23.21
CA LEU A 143 4.06 15.23 -24.23
C LEU A 143 3.46 15.56 -25.62
N PRO A 144 4.28 15.56 -26.70
CA PRO A 144 3.79 15.81 -28.06
C PRO A 144 2.76 14.74 -28.46
N ILE A 145 1.74 15.18 -29.22
CA ILE A 145 0.56 14.39 -29.60
C ILE A 145 0.91 13.28 -30.58
#